data_AF-A0A5S3WF06-F1
#
_entry.id   AF-A0A5S3WF06-F1
#
_cell.length_a   1.000
_cell.length_b   1.000
_cell.length_c   1.000
_cell.angle_alpha   90.00
_cell.angle_beta   90.00
_cell.angle_gamma   90.00
#
_symmetry.space_group_name_H-M   'P 1'
#
loop_
_entity.id
_entity.type
_entity.pdbx_description
1 polymer ?
#
loop_
_entity_poly.entity_id
_entity_poly.type
_entity_poly.pdbx_seq_one_letter_code
_entity_poly.pdbx_strand_id
1 'polypeptide(L)'
;MANRQSELGQREAALASATEAVEHYSALAEIHPDTFLPNLAGTLNNLANRQSELGLREAALFSSKEAVQLLSPYFIKWPEAYKSWMGIMLGNYLRYCEAADQEPDVELVLPIIEKLNELDQE
;
A
#
# COMPACT_ATOMS: atom_id res chain seq x y z
N MET A 1 -3.00 -27.37 -18.49
CA MET A 1 -2.80 -26.02 -19.08
C MET A 1 -4.00 -25.08 -18.86
N ALA A 2 -5.25 -25.57 -18.83
CA ALA A 2 -6.43 -24.74 -18.57
C ALA A 2 -6.41 -24.00 -17.22
N ASN A 3 -5.93 -24.62 -16.13
CA ASN A 3 -5.91 -23.96 -14.81
C ASN A 3 -4.99 -22.74 -14.77
N ARG A 4 -3.80 -22.82 -15.40
CA ARG A 4 -2.84 -21.70 -15.40
C ARG A 4 -3.35 -20.49 -16.21
N GLN A 5 -4.07 -20.72 -17.31
CA GLN A 5 -4.69 -19.63 -18.09
C GLN A 5 -5.89 -19.01 -17.36
N SER A 6 -6.70 -19.83 -16.68
CA SER A 6 -7.81 -19.34 -15.86
C SER A 6 -7.32 -18.49 -14.69
N GLU A 7 -6.25 -18.91 -14.01
CA GLU A 7 -5.64 -18.15 -12.92
C GLU A 7 -5.02 -16.83 -13.38
N LEU A 8 -4.37 -16.80 -14.55
CA LEU A 8 -3.82 -15.57 -15.11
C LEU A 8 -4.92 -14.57 -15.46
N GLY A 9 -5.97 -15.01 -16.16
CA GLY A 9 -7.10 -14.15 -16.50
C GLY A 9 -7.84 -13.60 -15.27
N GLN A 10 -7.92 -14.37 -14.18
CA GLN A 10 -8.48 -13.89 -12.91
C GLN A 10 -7.59 -12.83 -12.23
N ARG A 11 -6.26 -12.99 -12.30
CA ARG A 11 -5.31 -12.01 -11.74
C ARG A 11 -5.34 -10.68 -12.52
N GLU A 12 -5.43 -10.75 -13.85
CA GLU A 12 -5.56 -9.57 -14.71
C GLU A 12 -6.88 -8.83 -14.46
N ALA A 13 -7.99 -9.56 -14.33
CA ALA A 13 -9.28 -8.96 -13.95
C ALA A 13 -9.23 -8.32 -12.56
N ALA A 14 -8.58 -8.98 -11.58
CA ALA A 14 -8.41 -8.44 -10.24
C ALA A 14 -7.53 -7.18 -10.22
N LEU A 15 -6.50 -7.11 -11.07
CA LEU A 15 -5.67 -5.91 -11.24
C LEU A 15 -6.49 -4.74 -11.80
N ALA A 16 -7.33 -5.01 -12.82
CA ALA A 16 -8.20 -3.98 -13.41
C ALA A 16 -9.16 -3.41 -12.35
N SER A 17 -9.85 -4.28 -11.61
CA SER A 17 -10.76 -3.86 -10.54
C SER A 17 -10.07 -3.11 -9.40
N ALA A 18 -8.84 -3.50 -9.03
CA ALA A 18 -8.05 -2.76 -8.04
C ALA A 18 -7.66 -1.36 -8.56
N THR A 19 -7.34 -1.24 -9.85
CA THR A 19 -7.00 0.04 -10.49
C THR A 19 -8.21 0.97 -10.53
N GLU A 20 -9.37 0.47 -10.97
CA GLU A 20 -10.63 1.23 -10.97
C GLU A 20 -11.00 1.70 -9.55
N ALA A 21 -10.80 0.86 -8.53
CA ALA A 21 -11.03 1.25 -7.15
C ALA A 21 -10.11 2.40 -6.70
N VAL A 22 -8.83 2.38 -7.09
CA VAL A 22 -7.90 3.49 -6.80
C VAL A 22 -8.38 4.78 -7.47
N GLU A 23 -8.80 4.73 -8.74
CA GLU A 23 -9.32 5.90 -9.45
C GLU A 23 -10.56 6.46 -8.76
N HIS A 24 -11.50 5.60 -8.37
CA HIS A 24 -12.71 6.00 -7.65
C HIS A 24 -12.41 6.64 -6.29
N TYR A 25 -11.56 6.03 -5.47
CA TYR A 25 -11.18 6.59 -4.18
C TYR A 25 -10.32 7.85 -4.30
N SER A 26 -9.53 7.98 -5.36
CA SER A 26 -8.76 9.20 -5.65
C SER A 26 -9.71 10.38 -5.93
N ALA A 27 -10.71 10.20 -6.80
CA ALA A 27 -11.71 11.23 -7.08
C ALA A 27 -12.51 11.62 -5.83
N LEU A 28 -12.82 10.67 -4.94
CA LEU A 28 -13.48 10.95 -3.66
C LEU A 28 -12.56 11.70 -2.68
N ALA A 29 -11.27 11.36 -2.66
CA ALA A 29 -10.28 12.02 -1.81
C ALA A 29 -9.99 13.47 -2.25
N GLU A 30 -10.16 13.81 -3.52
CA GLU A 30 -10.10 15.20 -3.98
C GLU A 30 -11.20 16.08 -3.36
N ILE A 31 -12.38 15.50 -3.11
CA ILE A 31 -13.54 16.22 -2.55
C ILE A 31 -13.51 16.19 -1.02
N HIS A 32 -13.20 15.03 -0.43
CA HIS A 32 -13.21 14.81 1.01
C HIS A 32 -11.95 14.06 1.48
N PRO A 33 -10.79 14.73 1.50
CA PRO A 33 -9.50 14.09 1.73
C PRO A 33 -9.42 13.38 3.08
N ASP A 34 -9.88 14.01 4.17
CA ASP A 34 -9.80 13.44 5.51
C ASP A 34 -10.56 12.11 5.68
N THR A 35 -11.59 11.88 4.87
CA THR A 35 -12.40 10.66 4.95
C THR A 35 -11.90 9.57 4.02
N PHE A 36 -11.41 9.94 2.83
CA PHE A 36 -11.09 8.96 1.79
C PHE A 36 -9.60 8.69 1.61
N LEU A 37 -8.68 9.54 2.10
CA LEU A 37 -7.24 9.28 1.99
C LEU A 37 -6.80 7.98 2.69
N PRO A 38 -7.26 7.63 3.92
CA PRO A 38 -6.94 6.33 4.51
C PRO A 38 -7.48 5.15 3.70
N ASN A 39 -8.68 5.29 3.12
CA ASN A 39 -9.29 4.27 2.27
C ASN A 39 -8.54 4.12 0.94
N LEU A 40 -8.08 5.22 0.37
CA LEU A 40 -7.23 5.24 -0.82
C LEU A 40 -5.90 4.54 -0.54
N ALA A 41 -5.25 4.82 0.59
CA ALA A 41 -4.04 4.11 1.01
C ALA A 41 -4.25 2.59 1.09
N GLY A 42 -5.37 2.15 1.70
CA GLY A 42 -5.76 0.74 1.73
C GLY A 42 -5.92 0.12 0.35
N THR A 43 -6.54 0.86 -0.56
CA THR A 43 -6.78 0.42 -1.95
C THR A 43 -5.49 0.33 -2.75
N LEU A 44 -4.58 1.29 -2.60
CA LEU A 44 -3.24 1.29 -3.21
C LEU A 44 -2.38 0.12 -2.71
N ASN A 45 -2.44 -0.20 -1.41
CA ASN A 45 -1.76 -1.39 -0.88
C ASN A 45 -2.33 -2.70 -1.48
N ASN A 46 -3.64 -2.77 -1.70
CA ASN A 46 -4.25 -3.91 -2.39
C ASN A 46 -3.82 -4.00 -3.86
N LEU A 47 -3.74 -2.86 -4.56
CA LEU A 47 -3.21 -2.79 -5.92
C LEU A 47 -1.76 -3.28 -5.98
N ALA A 48 -0.91 -2.84 -5.04
CA ALA A 48 0.48 -3.30 -4.92
C ALA A 48 0.58 -4.82 -4.77
N ASN A 49 -0.28 -5.43 -3.94
CA ASN A 49 -0.35 -6.89 -3.81
C ASN A 49 -0.65 -7.58 -5.15
N ARG A 50 -1.65 -7.08 -5.91
CA ARG A 50 -2.00 -7.65 -7.23
C ARG A 50 -0.90 -7.48 -8.27
N GLN A 51 -0.25 -6.31 -8.28
CA GLN A 51 0.91 -6.06 -9.15
C GLN A 51 2.06 -7.02 -8.83
N SER A 52 2.33 -7.27 -7.55
CA SER A 52 3.34 -8.24 -7.12
C SER A 52 3.00 -9.68 -7.51
N GLU A 53 1.73 -10.09 -7.42
CA GLU A 53 1.27 -11.42 -7.86
C GLU A 53 1.48 -11.66 -9.36
N LEU A 54 1.49 -10.58 -10.15
CA LEU A 54 1.77 -10.58 -11.60
C LEU A 54 3.25 -10.37 -11.93
N GLY A 55 4.12 -10.22 -10.91
CA GLY A 55 5.55 -9.99 -11.11
C GLY A 55 5.90 -8.55 -11.51
N LEU A 56 4.96 -7.61 -11.43
CA LEU A 56 5.17 -6.19 -11.71
C LEU A 56 5.79 -5.49 -10.50
N ARG A 57 7.06 -5.82 -10.21
CA ARG A 57 7.77 -5.44 -8.98
C ARG A 57 7.88 -3.93 -8.77
N GLU A 58 8.27 -3.20 -9.82
CA GLU A 58 8.41 -1.73 -9.77
C GLU A 58 7.06 -1.05 -9.54
N ALA A 59 6.00 -1.53 -10.19
CA ALA A 59 4.65 -0.99 -10.01
C ALA A 59 4.13 -1.25 -8.58
N ALA A 60 4.36 -2.47 -8.06
CA ALA A 60 4.00 -2.82 -6.69
C ALA A 60 4.72 -1.93 -5.67
N LEU A 61 6.02 -1.70 -5.87
CA LEU A 61 6.80 -0.79 -5.05
C LEU A 61 6.25 0.64 -5.09
N PHE A 62 5.95 1.17 -6.27
CA PHE A 62 5.39 2.51 -6.43
C PHE A 62 4.05 2.66 -5.70
N SER A 63 3.09 1.77 -5.95
CA SER A 63 1.76 1.80 -5.32
C SER A 63 1.85 1.64 -3.80
N SER A 64 2.76 0.79 -3.31
CA SER A 64 2.96 0.60 -1.88
C SER A 64 3.63 1.81 -1.22
N LYS A 65 4.55 2.47 -1.91
CA LYS A 65 5.18 3.72 -1.43
C LYS A 65 4.11 4.79 -1.24
N GLU A 66 3.26 4.98 -2.25
CA GLU A 66 2.18 5.96 -2.21
C GLU A 66 1.19 5.66 -1.07
N ALA A 67 0.82 4.39 -0.87
CA ALA A 67 -0.02 3.99 0.26
C ALA A 67 0.57 4.39 1.62
N VAL A 68 1.87 4.13 1.84
CA VAL A 68 2.56 4.51 3.08
C VAL A 68 2.61 6.03 3.24
N GLN A 69 2.89 6.77 2.17
CA GLN A 69 2.92 8.24 2.18
C GLN A 69 1.55 8.83 2.55
N LEU A 70 0.46 8.30 1.98
CA LEU A 70 -0.89 8.78 2.26
C LEU A 70 -1.34 8.47 3.69
N LEU A 71 -0.98 7.31 4.23
CA LEU A 71 -1.37 6.93 5.59
C LEU A 71 -0.50 7.57 6.67
N SER A 72 0.75 7.94 6.35
CA SER A 72 1.73 8.51 7.29
C SER A 72 1.18 9.66 8.15
N PRO A 73 0.60 10.75 7.62
CA PRO A 73 0.09 11.85 8.45
C PRO A 73 -1.04 11.42 9.40
N TYR A 74 -1.88 10.46 8.99
CA TYR A 74 -2.95 9.91 9.82
C TYR A 74 -2.40 9.05 10.95
N PHE A 75 -1.39 8.23 10.66
CA PHE A 75 -0.69 7.44 11.65
C PHE A 75 0.02 8.31 12.69
N ILE A 76 0.71 9.37 12.28
CA ILE A 76 1.35 10.29 13.24
C ILE A 76 0.32 10.97 14.14
N LYS A 77 -0.85 11.35 13.58
CA LYS A 77 -1.90 12.03 14.34
C LYS A 77 -2.69 11.09 15.27
N TRP A 78 -2.93 9.86 14.84
CA TRP A 78 -3.74 8.86 15.54
C TRP A 78 -3.06 7.48 15.53
N PRO A 79 -1.92 7.35 16.22
CA PRO A 79 -1.06 6.16 16.11
C PRO A 79 -1.79 4.88 16.48
N GLU A 80 -2.53 4.87 17.59
CA GLU A 80 -3.30 3.70 18.05
C GLU A 80 -4.34 3.22 17.03
N ALA A 81 -5.00 4.14 16.33
CA ALA A 81 -6.04 3.79 15.36
C ALA A 81 -5.46 3.16 14.09
N TYR A 82 -4.24 3.55 13.70
CA TYR A 82 -3.63 3.18 12.43
C TYR A 82 -2.42 2.27 12.54
N LYS A 83 -1.95 1.94 13.76
CA LYS A 83 -0.78 1.09 14.03
C LYS A 83 -0.77 -0.19 13.20
N SER A 84 -1.85 -0.96 13.25
CA SER A 84 -1.96 -2.24 12.53
C SER A 84 -1.91 -2.06 11.01
N TRP A 85 -2.61 -1.05 10.48
CA TRP A 85 -2.61 -0.78 9.03
C TRP A 85 -1.23 -0.31 8.56
N MET A 86 -0.61 0.60 9.30
CA MET A 86 0.72 1.11 8.98
C MET A 86 1.78 0.00 9.02
N GLY A 87 1.76 -0.88 10.03
CA GLY A 87 2.69 -2.00 10.12
C GLY A 87 2.58 -2.96 8.92
N ILE A 88 1.36 -3.28 8.47
CA ILE A 88 1.14 -4.12 7.29
C ILE A 88 1.64 -3.43 6.01
N MET A 89 1.27 -2.15 5.82
CA MET A 89 1.68 -1.39 4.63
C MET A 89 3.19 -1.21 4.55
N LEU A 90 3.84 -0.90 5.68
CA LEU A 90 5.28 -0.76 5.74
C LEU A 90 6.00 -2.08 5.48
N GLY A 91 5.52 -3.18 6.05
CA GLY A 91 6.07 -4.52 5.79
C GLY A 91 5.95 -4.91 4.31
N ASN A 92 4.82 -4.60 3.67
CA ASN A 92 4.65 -4.81 2.23
C ASN A 92 5.61 -3.93 1.41
N TYR A 93 5.73 -2.65 1.75
CA TYR A 93 6.63 -1.71 1.09
C TYR A 93 8.08 -2.19 1.11
N LEU A 94 8.62 -2.54 2.29
CA LEU A 94 9.99 -3.03 2.44
C LEU A 94 10.22 -4.32 1.65
N ARG A 95 9.26 -5.25 1.66
CA ARG A 95 9.32 -6.46 0.84
C ARG A 95 9.37 -6.15 -0.66
N TYR A 96 8.66 -5.12 -1.12
CA TYR A 96 8.70 -4.71 -2.53
C TYR A 96 9.99 -3.97 -2.90
N CYS A 97 10.58 -3.21 -1.97
CA CYS A 97 11.93 -2.64 -2.14
C CYS A 97 12.94 -3.77 -2.41
N GLU A 98 12.94 -4.79 -1.54
CA GLU A 98 13.79 -5.98 -1.71
C GLU A 98 13.51 -6.71 -3.04
N ALA A 99 12.25 -6.91 -3.38
CA ALA A 99 11.89 -7.60 -4.63
C ALA A 99 12.34 -6.82 -5.87
N ALA A 100 12.33 -5.49 -5.83
CA ALA A 100 12.73 -4.62 -6.93
C ALA A 100 14.24 -4.29 -6.95
N ASP A 101 15.03 -4.83 -6.01
CA ASP A 101 16.43 -4.44 -5.78
C ASP A 101 16.60 -2.90 -5.65
N GLN A 102 15.64 -2.24 -4.98
CA GLN A 102 15.67 -0.80 -4.71
C GLN A 102 15.81 -0.54 -3.21
N GLU A 103 16.58 0.48 -2.86
CA GLU A 103 16.69 0.92 -1.47
C GLU A 103 15.38 1.60 -1.01
N PRO A 104 14.91 1.31 0.21
CA PRO A 104 13.74 1.98 0.76
C PRO A 104 14.02 3.47 0.99
N ASP A 105 12.97 4.27 0.86
CA ASP A 105 13.01 5.70 1.15
C ASP A 105 13.14 5.90 2.66
N VAL A 106 14.37 6.15 3.12
CA VAL A 106 14.70 6.27 4.54
C VAL A 106 13.97 7.44 5.19
N GLU A 107 13.76 8.55 4.47
CA GLU A 107 13.05 9.73 5.00
C GLU A 107 11.58 9.42 5.27
N LEU A 108 10.97 8.57 4.44
CA LEU A 108 9.61 8.10 4.65
C LEU A 108 9.52 7.08 5.79
N VAL A 109 10.43 6.11 5.81
CA VAL A 109 10.32 4.91 6.65
C VAL A 109 10.75 5.19 8.10
N LEU A 110 11.81 5.97 8.31
CA LEU A 110 12.40 6.17 9.63
C LEU A 110 11.40 6.68 10.69
N PRO A 111 10.67 7.79 10.48
CA PRO A 111 9.74 8.29 11.50
C PRO A 111 8.59 7.31 11.79
N ILE A 112 8.22 6.48 10.81
CA ILE A 112 7.17 5.48 10.97
C ILE A 112 7.65 4.33 11.84
N ILE A 113 8.86 3.80 11.59
CA ILE A 113 9.45 2.72 12.39
C ILE A 113 9.66 3.17 13.82
N GLU A 114 10.23 4.36 14.03
CA GLU A 114 10.43 4.91 15.38
C GLU A 114 9.10 4.97 16.12
N LYS A 115 8.05 5.49 15.48
CA LYS A 115 6.75 5.58 16.10
C LYS A 115 6.11 4.22 16.37
N LEU A 116 6.23 3.25 15.46
CA LEU A 116 5.73 1.89 15.70
C LEU A 116 6.44 1.23 16.89
N ASN A 117 7.76 1.40 17.01
CA ASN A 117 8.55 0.87 18.11
C ASN A 117 8.19 1.50 19.46
N GLU A 118 7.84 2.79 19.49
CA GLU A 118 7.32 3.45 20.70
C GLU A 118 6.02 2.78 21.17
N LEU A 119 5.08 2.57 20.25
CA LEU A 119 3.76 1.99 20.56
C LEU A 119 3.81 0.51 20.94
N ASP A 120 4.88 -0.22 20.58
CA ASP A 120 5.10 -1.61 20.98
C ASP A 120 5.72 -1.75 22.37
N GLN A 121 6.19 -0.64 22.96
CA GLN A 121 6.80 -0.60 24.30
C GLN A 121 5.85 -0.10 25.39
N GLU A 122 4.64 0.36 25.03
CA GLU A 122 3.56 0.79 25.92
C GLU A 122 2.60 -0.36 26.28
#